data_AF-A0A2U2DQ46-F1
#
_entry.id   AF-A0A2U2DQ46-F1
#
_cell.length_a   1.000
_cell.length_b   1.000
_cell.length_c   1.000
_cell.angle_alpha   90.00
_cell.angle_beta   90.00
_cell.angle_gamma   90.00
#
_symmetry.space_group_name_H-M   'P 1'
#
loop_
_entity.id
_entity.type
_entity.pdbx_description
1 polymer ?
#
loop_
_entity_poly.entity_id
_entity_poly.type
_entity_poly.pdbx_seq_one_letter_code
_entity_poly.pdbx_strand_id
1 'polypeptide(L)'
;MSIINPGLLPDVYACIADGDCMMPLIRSGDRLVFSRLEPVAVGDLVAVHFHPGMQPEGAGPVHLKRVVGMPAEWILQADHKDWRPTALFSQINPPLIWAWQIDRIAAVHRCIGTMDAMAQSEKEVGMAMRIRGHVPEKTRRS
;
A
#
# COMPACT_ATOMS: atom_id res chain seq x y z
N MET A 1 -14.81 7.39 -17.19
CA MET A 1 -13.83 6.87 -16.20
C MET A 1 -14.37 5.57 -15.65
N SER A 2 -13.61 4.47 -15.71
CA SER A 2 -14.02 3.20 -15.10
C SER A 2 -14.00 3.34 -13.58
N ILE A 3 -15.10 2.99 -12.92
CA ILE A 3 -15.20 3.00 -11.46
C ILE A 3 -14.46 1.76 -10.95
N ILE A 4 -13.29 1.94 -10.33
CA ILE A 4 -12.55 0.85 -9.70
C ILE A 4 -13.17 0.60 -8.32
N ASN A 5 -13.70 -0.59 -8.08
CA ASN A 5 -14.07 -1.03 -6.74
C ASN A 5 -12.81 -1.58 -6.04
N PRO A 6 -12.27 -0.91 -5.00
CA PRO A 6 -11.05 -1.36 -4.34
C PRO A 6 -11.20 -2.73 -3.68
N GLY A 7 -12.41 -3.11 -3.26
CA GLY A 7 -12.73 -4.41 -2.68
C GLY A 7 -12.76 -5.57 -3.69
N LEU A 8 -12.56 -5.32 -4.98
CA LEU A 8 -12.42 -6.35 -6.02
C LEU A 8 -10.99 -6.44 -6.58
N LEU A 9 -10.06 -5.60 -6.11
CA LEU A 9 -8.66 -5.72 -6.47
C LEU A 9 -8.05 -7.01 -5.91
N PRO A 10 -7.06 -7.63 -6.58
CA PRO A 10 -6.32 -8.76 -6.02
C PRO A 10 -5.72 -8.43 -4.65
N ASP A 11 -5.48 -9.45 -3.82
CA ASP A 11 -4.89 -9.27 -2.49
C ASP A 11 -3.55 -8.52 -2.53
N VAL A 12 -2.76 -8.78 -3.58
CA VAL A 12 -1.54 -8.05 -3.91
C VAL A 12 -1.62 -7.58 -5.35
N TYR A 13 -1.41 -6.29 -5.58
CA TYR A 13 -1.47 -5.69 -6.91
C TYR A 13 -0.43 -4.58 -7.08
N ALA A 14 -0.08 -4.30 -8.33
CA ALA A 14 0.89 -3.25 -8.66
C ALA A 14 0.19 -2.01 -9.25
N CYS A 15 0.76 -0.83 -8.99
CA CYS A 15 0.40 0.42 -9.65
C CYS A 15 1.66 1.17 -10.11
N ILE A 16 1.49 1.99 -11.14
CA ILE A 16 2.51 2.93 -11.57
C ILE A 16 2.22 4.26 -10.89
N ALA A 17 3.20 4.83 -10.20
CA ALA A 17 3.08 6.15 -9.61
C ALA A 17 2.94 7.21 -10.70
N ASP A 18 1.96 8.10 -10.54
CA ASP A 18 1.74 9.25 -11.41
C ASP A 18 1.77 10.54 -10.58
N GLY A 19 2.41 11.58 -11.13
CA GLY A 19 2.72 12.82 -10.43
C GLY A 19 3.96 12.76 -9.52
N ASP A 20 4.21 13.85 -8.80
CA ASP A 20 5.46 14.11 -8.06
C ASP A 20 5.24 14.31 -6.56
N CYS A 21 4.03 14.04 -6.05
CA CYS A 21 3.65 14.47 -4.71
C CYS A 21 4.43 13.80 -3.56
N MET A 22 5.10 12.70 -3.87
CA MET A 22 5.94 11.94 -2.93
C MET A 22 7.43 12.03 -3.28
N MET A 23 7.83 12.90 -4.22
CA MET A 23 9.24 13.13 -4.49
C MET A 23 9.94 13.74 -3.26
N PRO A 24 11.22 13.39 -3.00
CA PRO A 24 12.08 12.54 -3.83
C PRO A 24 11.96 11.04 -3.53
N LEU A 25 11.11 10.63 -2.58
CA LEU A 25 11.01 9.25 -2.12
C LEU A 25 10.46 8.32 -3.21
N ILE A 26 9.42 8.77 -3.91
CA ILE A 26 8.78 8.06 -5.01
C ILE A 26 8.73 9.00 -6.20
N ARG A 27 9.14 8.52 -7.37
CA ARG A 27 9.13 9.26 -8.63
C ARG A 27 7.96 8.81 -9.49
N SER A 28 7.48 9.72 -10.35
CA SER A 28 6.55 9.33 -11.41
C SER A 28 7.17 8.21 -12.27
N GLY A 29 6.38 7.20 -12.57
CA GLY A 29 6.81 5.99 -13.27
C GLY A 29 7.26 4.84 -12.36
N ASP A 30 7.51 5.08 -11.07
CA ASP A 30 7.88 4.00 -10.14
C ASP A 30 6.75 2.97 -10.03
N ARG A 31 7.11 1.69 -10.03
CA ARG A 31 6.15 0.58 -9.88
C ARG A 31 6.07 0.15 -8.43
N LEU A 32 4.92 0.40 -7.82
CA LEU A 32 4.65 0.14 -6.42
C LEU A 32 3.76 -1.08 -6.27
N VAL A 33 4.01 -1.89 -5.25
CA VAL A 33 3.23 -3.07 -4.91
C VAL A 33 2.44 -2.78 -3.64
N PHE A 34 1.14 -3.04 -3.69
CA PHE A 34 0.22 -2.81 -2.58
C PHE A 34 -0.41 -4.13 -2.13
N SER A 35 -0.66 -4.22 -0.83
CA SER A 35 -1.41 -5.30 -0.22
C SER A 35 -2.71 -4.78 0.38
N ARG A 36 -3.78 -5.53 0.14
CA ARG A 36 -5.10 -5.34 0.73
C ARG A 36 -5.25 -5.95 2.12
N LEU A 37 -4.40 -6.92 2.44
CA LEU A 37 -4.50 -7.75 3.64
C LEU A 37 -3.60 -7.25 4.77
N GLU A 38 -2.54 -6.51 4.42
CA GLU A 38 -1.57 -6.02 5.40
C GLU A 38 -2.13 -4.84 6.20
N PRO A 39 -1.97 -4.84 7.54
CA PRO A 39 -2.41 -3.73 8.37
C PRO A 39 -1.61 -2.45 8.06
N VAL A 40 -2.28 -1.32 8.18
CA VAL A 40 -1.73 0.02 7.96
C VAL A 40 -1.31 0.64 9.29
N ALA A 41 -0.09 1.16 9.36
CA ALA A 41 0.47 1.84 10.53
C ALA A 41 0.96 3.25 10.18
N VAL A 42 1.20 4.06 11.22
CA VAL A 42 1.82 5.38 11.08
C VAL A 42 3.20 5.25 10.45
N GLY A 43 3.47 6.09 9.44
CA GLY A 43 4.70 6.09 8.68
C GLY A 43 4.64 5.28 7.37
N ASP A 44 3.65 4.40 7.21
CA ASP A 44 3.51 3.59 6.00
C ASP A 44 3.15 4.44 4.78
N LEU A 45 3.63 4.01 3.62
CA LEU A 45 3.11 4.47 2.33
C LEU A 45 1.84 3.69 1.99
N VAL A 46 0.82 4.37 1.50
CA VAL A 46 -0.50 3.78 1.23
C VAL A 46 -1.11 4.30 -0.07
N ALA A 47 -1.89 3.43 -0.71
CA ALA A 47 -2.86 3.83 -1.73
C ALA A 47 -4.20 4.12 -1.04
N VAL A 48 -4.60 5.39 -1.07
CA VAL A 48 -5.90 5.85 -0.56
C VAL A 48 -6.89 5.88 -1.73
N HIS A 49 -7.89 5.01 -1.67
CA HIS A 49 -8.97 4.94 -2.65
C HIS A 49 -10.15 5.76 -2.16
N PHE A 50 -10.66 6.66 -2.98
CA PHE A 50 -11.84 7.46 -2.64
C PHE A 50 -13.12 6.82 -3.16
N HIS A 51 -14.23 7.05 -2.46
CA HIS A 51 -15.54 6.78 -3.04
C HIS A 51 -15.75 7.63 -4.31
N PRO A 52 -16.47 7.13 -5.33
CA PRO A 52 -16.73 7.89 -6.55
C PRO A 52 -17.36 9.26 -6.26
N GLY A 53 -16.75 10.33 -6.76
CA GLY A 53 -17.20 11.70 -6.55
C GLY A 53 -16.71 12.35 -5.25
N MET A 54 -16.01 11.61 -4.39
CA MET A 54 -15.46 12.12 -3.13
C MET A 54 -13.98 12.50 -3.23
N GLN A 55 -13.33 12.25 -4.37
CA GLN A 55 -11.93 12.64 -4.60
C GLN A 55 -11.77 14.16 -4.67
N PRO A 56 -10.57 14.70 -4.37
CA PRO A 56 -10.25 16.10 -4.63
C PRO A 56 -10.48 16.47 -6.10
N GLU A 57 -10.86 17.72 -6.35
CA GLU A 57 -11.17 18.20 -7.69
C GLU A 57 -9.95 18.10 -8.62
N GLY A 58 -10.16 17.59 -9.85
CA GLY A 58 -9.08 17.35 -10.82
C GLY A 58 -8.15 16.17 -10.48
N ALA A 59 -8.39 15.44 -9.38
CA ALA A 59 -7.55 14.33 -8.99
C ALA A 59 -8.09 12.96 -9.46
N GLY A 60 -7.18 11.98 -9.53
CA GLY A 60 -7.52 10.58 -9.80
C GLY A 60 -8.26 9.92 -8.63
N PRO A 61 -8.84 8.72 -8.85
CA PRO A 61 -9.57 7.99 -7.81
C PRO A 61 -8.67 7.41 -6.70
N VAL A 62 -7.35 7.35 -6.92
CA VAL A 62 -6.39 6.75 -6.00
C VAL A 62 -5.22 7.70 -5.76
N HIS A 63 -4.87 7.90 -4.50
CA HIS A 63 -3.79 8.80 -4.09
C HIS A 63 -2.71 8.04 -3.32
N LEU A 64 -1.45 8.25 -3.69
CA LEU A 64 -0.30 7.80 -2.90
C LEU A 64 0.01 8.82 -1.80
N LYS A 65 0.01 8.38 -0.54
CA LYS A 65 0.36 9.22 0.62
C LYS A 65 1.13 8.44 1.68
N ARG A 66 1.65 9.14 2.68
CA ARG A 66 2.20 8.56 3.91
C ARG A 66 1.21 8.73 5.06
N VAL A 67 1.03 7.70 5.88
CA VAL A 67 0.14 7.76 7.04
C VAL A 67 0.79 8.57 8.16
N VAL A 68 0.06 9.54 8.69
CA VAL A 68 0.45 10.33 9.87
C VAL A 68 -0.38 9.92 11.09
N GLY A 69 -1.65 9.58 10.89
CA GLY A 69 -2.54 9.13 11.93
C GLY A 69 -3.78 8.45 11.35
N MET A 70 -4.24 7.39 12.02
CA MET A 70 -5.47 6.69 11.68
C MET A 70 -6.39 6.69 12.91
N PRO A 71 -7.72 6.78 12.72
CA PRO A 71 -8.65 6.50 13.81
C PRO A 71 -8.41 5.08 14.34
N ALA A 72 -8.56 4.91 15.66
CA ALA A 72 -8.48 3.59 16.26
C ALA A 72 -9.60 2.68 15.70
N GLU A 73 -9.35 1.37 15.61
CA GLU A 73 -10.31 0.43 15.01
C GLU A 73 -11.68 0.46 15.69
N TRP A 74 -11.72 0.54 17.02
CA TRP A 74 -12.98 0.63 17.77
C TRP A 74 -13.77 1.91 17.45
N ILE A 75 -13.09 2.98 17.02
CA ILE A 75 -13.76 4.18 16.52
C ILE A 75 -14.49 3.77 15.25
N LEU A 76 -13.81 3.21 14.25
CA LEU A 76 -14.39 2.85 12.95
C LEU A 76 -15.61 1.90 13.01
N GLN A 77 -15.77 1.15 14.10
CA GLN A 77 -16.88 0.23 14.32
C GLN A 77 -18.09 0.86 15.04
N ALA A 78 -17.94 2.06 15.58
CA ALA A 78 -18.97 2.72 16.38
C ALA A 78 -20.01 3.44 15.50
N ASP A 79 -21.22 3.66 16.03
CA ASP A 79 -22.21 4.52 15.38
C ASP A 79 -21.76 5.99 15.50
N HIS A 80 -21.61 6.65 14.34
CA HIS A 80 -20.87 7.90 14.19
C HIS A 80 -21.74 9.15 14.08
N LYS A 81 -23.00 9.10 14.54
CA LYS A 81 -23.98 10.18 14.29
C LYS A 81 -23.49 11.59 14.60
N ASP A 82 -22.65 11.76 15.63
CA ASP A 82 -22.17 13.07 16.10
C ASP A 82 -20.65 13.32 15.93
N TRP A 83 -19.89 12.36 15.40
CA TRP A 83 -18.43 12.45 15.29
C TRP A 83 -17.95 11.95 13.93
N ARG A 84 -16.99 12.64 13.33
CA ARG A 84 -16.47 12.33 11.99
C ARG A 84 -15.02 11.85 12.08
N PRO A 85 -14.78 10.52 12.18
CA PRO A 85 -13.44 9.97 12.21
C PRO A 85 -12.64 10.48 11.02
N THR A 86 -11.40 10.89 11.28
CA THR A 86 -10.53 11.53 10.29
C THR A 86 -9.19 10.84 10.27
N ALA A 87 -8.75 10.43 9.09
CA ALA A 87 -7.39 9.97 8.86
C ALA A 87 -6.50 11.13 8.41
N LEU A 88 -5.25 11.09 8.86
CA LEU A 88 -4.23 12.09 8.58
C LEU A 88 -3.16 11.47 7.69
N PHE A 89 -2.91 12.13 6.56
CA PHE A 89 -1.93 11.69 5.58
C PHE A 89 -0.99 12.82 5.24
N SER A 90 0.29 12.54 5.03
CA SER A 90 1.25 13.51 4.54
C SER A 90 1.67 13.23 3.11
N GLN A 91 2.12 14.29 2.45
CA GLN A 91 2.87 14.23 1.21
C GLN A 91 4.15 15.06 1.37
N ILE A 92 5.13 14.80 0.51
CA ILE A 92 6.46 15.41 0.62
C ILE A 92 6.58 16.65 -0.28
N ASN A 93 5.87 16.66 -1.41
CA ASN A 93 6.00 17.70 -2.43
C ASN A 93 4.63 18.19 -2.93
N PRO A 94 4.24 19.45 -2.71
CA PRO A 94 4.75 20.30 -1.63
C PRO A 94 4.45 19.67 -0.26
N PRO A 95 5.25 19.95 0.79
CA PRO A 95 4.99 19.43 2.14
C PRO A 95 3.60 19.83 2.64
N LEU A 96 2.74 18.85 2.88
CA LEU A 96 1.36 19.08 3.28
C LEU A 96 0.81 17.90 4.07
N ILE A 97 -0.06 18.19 5.04
CA ILE A 97 -0.88 17.19 5.74
C ILE A 97 -2.33 17.35 5.27
N TRP A 98 -2.91 16.23 4.86
CA TRP A 98 -4.29 16.05 4.49
C TRP A 98 -5.06 15.46 5.66
N ALA A 99 -6.20 16.06 5.99
CA ALA A 99 -7.17 15.52 6.93
C ALA A 99 -8.41 15.09 6.14
N TRP A 100 -8.61 13.78 6.01
CA TRP A 100 -9.73 13.21 5.26
C TRP A 100 -10.65 12.41 6.18
N GLN A 101 -11.94 12.72 6.11
CA GLN A 101 -12.97 11.97 6.81
C GLN A 101 -13.07 10.56 6.21
N ILE A 102 -13.25 9.56 7.06
CA ILE A 102 -13.24 8.15 6.65
C ILE A 102 -14.41 7.84 5.69
N ASP A 103 -15.53 8.54 5.81
CA ASP A 103 -16.70 8.41 4.92
C ASP A 103 -16.42 8.78 3.45
N ARG A 104 -15.31 9.47 3.17
CA ARG A 104 -14.84 9.77 1.80
C ARG A 104 -13.94 8.68 1.23
N ILE A 105 -13.37 7.84 2.08
CA ILE A 105 -12.34 6.86 1.73
C ILE A 105 -12.99 5.49 1.59
N ALA A 106 -12.91 4.91 0.39
CA ALA A 106 -13.41 3.58 0.10
C ALA A 106 -12.48 2.48 0.64
N ALA A 107 -11.16 2.70 0.59
CA ALA A 107 -10.16 1.78 1.14
C ALA A 107 -8.79 2.45 1.31
N VAL A 108 -7.96 1.86 2.18
CA VAL A 108 -6.54 2.21 2.32
C VAL A 108 -5.73 0.92 2.24
N HIS A 109 -4.88 0.80 1.22
CA HIS A 109 -4.05 -0.40 1.01
C HIS A 109 -2.58 -0.05 1.25
N ARG A 110 -1.86 -0.89 1.99
CA ARG A 110 -0.45 -0.67 2.35
C ARG A 110 0.46 -0.92 1.16
N CYS A 111 1.41 -0.02 0.92
CA CYS A 111 2.53 -0.26 0.02
C CYS A 111 3.52 -1.21 0.71
N ILE A 112 3.78 -2.36 0.09
CA ILE A 112 4.69 -3.38 0.60
C ILE A 112 6.07 -3.33 -0.06
N GLY A 113 6.26 -2.44 -1.04
CA GLY A 113 7.56 -2.19 -1.66
C GLY A 113 7.43 -1.68 -3.09
N THR A 114 8.59 -1.47 -3.72
CA THR A 114 8.68 -1.27 -5.17
C THR A 114 8.89 -2.63 -5.85
N MET A 115 8.46 -2.77 -7.11
CA MET A 115 8.70 -4.00 -7.87
C MET A 115 10.19 -4.35 -7.95
N ASP A 116 11.06 -3.34 -8.08
CA ASP A 116 12.51 -3.55 -8.15
C ASP A 116 13.08 -4.07 -6.82
N ALA A 117 12.61 -3.54 -5.68
CA ALA A 117 13.01 -4.01 -4.35
C ALA A 117 12.54 -5.45 -4.10
N MET A 118 11.33 -5.80 -4.52
CA MET A 118 10.80 -7.16 -4.36
C MET A 118 11.55 -8.17 -5.25
N ALA A 119 11.89 -7.80 -6.49
CA ALA A 119 12.69 -8.65 -7.36
C ALA A 119 14.12 -8.88 -6.84
N GLN A 120 14.67 -7.93 -6.07
CA GLN A 120 15.96 -8.08 -5.39
C GLN A 120 15.86 -9.01 -4.18
N SER A 121 14.82 -8.88 -3.35
CA SER A 121 14.64 -9.74 -2.18
C SER A 121 14.39 -11.20 -2.58
N GLU A 122 13.66 -11.47 -3.67
CA GLU A 122 13.50 -12.84 -4.19
C GLU A 122 14.83 -13.45 -4.66
N LYS A 123 15.71 -12.65 -5.27
CA LYS A 123 17.05 -13.10 -5.66
C LYS A 123 17.92 -13.41 -4.45
N GLU A 124 17.85 -12.60 -3.40
CA GLU A 124 18.61 -12.80 -2.16
C GLU A 124 18.09 -13.99 -1.36
N VAL A 125 16.78 -14.13 -1.22
CA VAL A 125 16.14 -15.30 -0.59
C VAL A 125 16.42 -16.56 -1.41
N GLY A 126 16.36 -16.50 -2.74
CA GLY A 126 16.77 -17.60 -3.62
C GLY A 126 18.26 -17.97 -3.49
N MET A 127 19.14 -17.00 -3.22
CA MET A 127 20.55 -17.26 -2.88
C MET A 127 20.72 -17.88 -1.49
N ALA A 128 19.96 -17.41 -0.50
CA ALA A 128 20.01 -17.90 0.87
C ALA A 128 19.34 -19.28 1.04
N MET A 129 18.30 -19.57 0.26
CA MET A 129 17.55 -20.83 0.27
C MET A 129 18.17 -21.86 -0.67
N ARG A 130 19.48 -22.12 -0.55
CA ARG A 130 20.10 -23.35 -1.06
C ARG A 130 20.04 -24.42 0.01
N ILE A 131 18.91 -25.13 0.09
CA ILE A 131 18.82 -26.35 0.89
C ILE A 131 19.72 -27.39 0.22
N ARG A 132 20.85 -27.74 0.84
CA ARG A 132 21.68 -28.87 0.42
C ARG A 132 20.86 -30.14 0.63
N GLY A 133 20.31 -30.70 -0.44
CA GLY A 133 19.80 -32.07 -0.40
C GLY A 133 20.94 -33.00 0.01
N HIS A 134 20.84 -33.59 1.20
CA HIS A 134 21.70 -34.69 1.59
C HIS A 134 21.36 -35.86 0.66
N VAL A 135 22.24 -36.15 -0.31
CA VAL A 135 22.17 -37.36 -1.10
C VAL A 135 22.71 -38.49 -0.22
N PRO A 136 21.90 -39.48 0.19
CA PRO A 136 22.42 -40.62 0.92
C PRO A 136 23.40 -41.35 0.00
N GLU A 137 24.63 -41.50 0.48
CA GLU A 137 25.70 -42.21 -0.20
C GLU A 137 25.23 -43.64 -0.49
N LYS A 138 25.07 -43.99 -1.78
CA LYS A 138 24.73 -45.35 -2.20
C LYS A 138 25.78 -46.29 -1.62
N THR A 139 25.34 -47.16 -0.72
CA THR A 139 26.10 -48.29 -0.22
C THR A 139 26.61 -49.11 -1.41
N ARG A 140 27.90 -48.95 -1.76
CA ARG A 140 28.64 -49.94 -2.53
C ARG A 140 28.69 -51.19 -1.66
N ARG A 141 27.95 -52.23 -2.03
CA ARG A 141 28.32 -53.60 -1.72
C ARG A 141 28.39 -54.40 -3.02
N SER A 142 29.65 -54.70 -3.32
CA SER A 142 30.18 -55.84 -4.08
C SER A 142 29.41 -57.13 -3.88
#